data_AF-A0A1U7XJ70-F1
#
_entry.id   AF-A0A1U7XJ70-F1
#
_cell.length_a   1.000
_cell.length_b   1.000
_cell.length_c   1.000
_cell.angle_alpha   90.00
_cell.angle_beta   90.00
_cell.angle_gamma   90.00
#
_symmetry.space_group_name_H-M   'P 1'
#
loop_
_entity.id
_entity.type
_entity.pdbx_description
1 polymer ?
#
loop_
_entity_poly.entity_id
_entity_poly.type
_entity_poly.pdbx_seq_one_letter_code
_entity_poly.pdbx_strand_id
1 'polypeptide(L)' 'MNYVQIHGVGKWNILCKKAGLNNNNNNNNNNNRCGKSCRLRWINYLRPDIKRGNFSQEEANLFINLHSSLGNK' A
#
# COMPACT_ATOMS: atom_id res chain seq x y z
N MET A 1 -5.69 -6.32 -12.22
CA MET A 1 -4.83 -6.56 -11.03
C MET A 1 -3.39 -6.97 -11.35
N ASN A 2 -2.92 -6.91 -12.60
CA ASN A 2 -1.65 -7.54 -13.00
C ASN A 2 -0.47 -6.55 -13.19
N TYR A 3 -0.70 -5.23 -13.12
CA TYR A 3 0.33 -4.25 -13.47
C TYR A 3 1.55 -4.26 -12.54
N VAL A 4 1.34 -4.43 -11.23
CA VAL A 4 2.44 -4.46 -10.23
C VAL A 4 3.20 -5.79 -10.26
N GLN A 5 2.51 -6.89 -10.59
CA GLN A 5 3.15 -8.20 -10.80
C GLN A 5 4.03 -8.19 -12.07
N ILE A 6 3.57 -7.52 -13.14
CA ILE A 6 4.28 -7.47 -14.43
C ILE A 6 5.41 -6.42 -14.45
N HIS A 7 5.22 -5.25 -13.82
CA HIS A 7 6.16 -4.12 -13.94
C HIS A 7 6.96 -3.81 -12.66
N GLY A 8 6.78 -4.62 -11.62
CA GLY A 8 7.44 -4.44 -10.33
C GLY A 8 6.80 -3.36 -9.44
N VAL A 9 7.15 -3.42 -8.15
CA VAL A 9 6.69 -2.49 -7.11
C VAL A 9 7.45 -1.16 -7.25
N GLY A 10 6.74 -0.03 -7.34
CA GLY A 10 7.38 1.31 -7.22
C GLY A 10 6.94 2.38 -8.23
N LYS A 11 6.42 2.01 -9.41
CA LYS A 11 5.98 2.99 -10.43
C LYS A 11 4.52 3.42 -10.25
N TRP A 12 4.16 3.85 -9.04
CA TRP A 12 2.77 4.15 -8.65
C TRP A 12 2.12 5.28 -9.45
N ASN A 13 2.89 6.29 -9.85
CA ASN A 13 2.40 7.39 -10.69
C ASN A 13 1.98 6.91 -12.09
N ILE A 14 2.68 5.91 -12.64
CA ILE A 14 2.34 5.33 -13.94
C ILE A 14 1.13 4.40 -13.82
N LEU A 15 1.08 3.61 -12.74
CA LEU A 15 -0.08 2.77 -12.43
C LEU A 15 -1.36 3.62 -12.31
N CYS A 16 -1.28 4.76 -11.63
CA CYS A 16 -2.39 5.72 -11.50
C CYS A 16 -2.95 6.19 -12.84
N LYS A 17 -2.06 6.58 -13.76
CA LYS A 17 -2.45 7.00 -15.10
C LYS A 17 -3.09 5.86 -15.89
N LYS A 18 -2.52 4.65 -15.79
CA LYS A 18 -3.06 3.45 -16.47
C LYS A 18 -4.37 2.93 -15.86
N ALA A 19 -4.64 3.23 -14.61
CA ALA A 19 -5.88 2.87 -13.92
C ALA A 19 -7.04 3.86 -14.19
N GLY A 20 -6.84 4.88 -15.04
CA GLY A 20 -7.88 5.85 -15.37
C GLY A 20 -8.22 6.83 -14.23
N LEU A 21 -7.41 6.89 -13.17
CA LEU A 21 -7.64 7.73 -11.98
C LEU A 21 -7.20 9.20 -12.18
N ASN A 22 -6.91 9.61 -13.41
CA ASN A 22 -6.44 10.94 -13.75
C ASN A 22 -7.66 11.85 -13.98
N ASN A 23 -8.23 12.41 -12.92
CA ASN A 23 -9.38 13.30 -13.01
C ASN A 23 -8.95 14.66 -13.57
N ASN A 24 -9.13 14.90 -14.88
CA ASN A 24 -8.86 16.17 -15.55
C ASN A 24 -9.90 17.28 -15.26
N ASN A 25 -10.69 17.17 -14.19
CA ASN A 25 -11.80 18.10 -13.90
C ASN A 25 -11.58 18.97 -12.67
N ASN A 26 -10.35 19.17 -12.21
CA ASN A 26 -10.07 20.21 -11.22
C ASN A 26 -8.66 20.75 -11.42
N ASN A 27 -8.57 22.07 -11.60
CA ASN A 27 -7.35 22.89 -11.59
C ASN A 27 -6.64 22.84 -10.23
N ASN A 28 -6.24 21.64 -9.79
CA ASN A 28 -5.44 21.47 -8.60
C ASN A 28 -4.41 20.36 -8.82
N ASN A 29 -3.16 20.78 -8.65
CA ASN A 29 -1.92 20.13 -8.98
C ASN A 29 -1.68 18.85 -8.14
N ASN A 30 -2.40 17.75 -8.44
CA ASN A 30 -2.58 16.66 -7.47
C ASN A 30 -2.15 15.25 -7.90
N ASN A 31 -1.24 15.18 -8.86
CA ASN A 31 -0.65 13.92 -9.35
C ASN A 31 -0.02 13.07 -8.21
N ASN A 32 0.38 13.72 -7.10
CA ASN A 32 0.97 13.07 -5.93
C ASN A 32 -0.03 12.30 -5.04
N ARG A 33 -1.33 12.63 -5.09
CA ARG A 33 -2.36 11.97 -4.25
C ARG A 33 -2.79 10.60 -4.78
N CYS A 34 -2.72 10.38 -6.10
CA CYS A 34 -3.06 9.06 -6.65
C CYS A 34 -1.97 8.02 -6.35
N GLY A 35 -0.68 8.36 -6.52
CA GLY A 35 0.43 7.41 -6.33
C GLY A 35 0.49 6.86 -4.91
N LYS A 36 0.28 7.73 -3.90
CA LYS A 36 0.20 7.32 -2.49
C LYS A 36 -0.99 6.39 -2.22
N SER A 37 -2.15 6.66 -2.79
CA SER A 37 -3.34 5.81 -2.66
C SER A 37 -3.13 4.45 -3.31
N CYS A 38 -2.55 4.41 -4.51
CA CYS A 38 -2.22 3.15 -5.19
C CYS A 38 -1.19 2.31 -4.40
N ARG A 39 -0.16 2.96 -3.85
CA ARG A 39 0.81 2.31 -2.96
C ARG A 39 0.11 1.74 -1.73
N LEU A 40 -0.73 2.52 -1.06
CA LEU A 40 -1.45 2.11 0.15
C LEU A 40 -2.38 0.92 -0.14
N ARG A 41 -3.13 0.99 -1.24
CA ARG A 41 -4.02 -0.10 -1.68
C ARG A 41 -3.24 -1.39 -1.94
N TRP A 42 -2.05 -1.29 -2.53
CA TRP A 42 -1.19 -2.43 -2.75
C TRP A 42 -0.70 -3.05 -1.45
N ILE A 43 -0.10 -2.26 -0.55
CA ILE A 43 0.49 -2.76 0.69
C ILE A 43 -0.55 -3.27 1.70
N ASN A 44 -1.79 -2.76 1.66
CA ASN A 44 -2.82 -3.14 2.61
C ASN A 44 -3.76 -4.24 2.07
N TYR A 45 -3.93 -4.34 0.76
CA TYR A 45 -4.98 -5.21 0.20
C TYR A 45 -4.52 -6.10 -0.95
N LEU A 46 -3.63 -5.66 -1.84
CA LEU A 46 -3.36 -6.38 -3.10
C LEU A 46 -2.07 -7.18 -3.12
N ARG A 47 -1.14 -6.95 -2.19
CA ARG A 47 0.10 -7.73 -2.11
C ARG A 47 -0.24 -9.18 -1.70
N PRO A 48 0.27 -10.19 -2.42
CA PRO A 48 -0.08 -11.60 -2.18
C PRO A 48 0.39 -12.11 -0.82
N ASP A 49 1.49 -11.59 -0.29
CA ASP A 49 2.07 -12.03 0.99
C ASP A 49 1.35 -11.46 2.23
N ILE A 50 0.27 -10.70 2.05
CA ILE A 50 -0.48 -10.14 3.19
C ILE A 50 -1.31 -11.27 3.80
N LYS A 51 -0.97 -11.67 5.03
CA LYS A 51 -1.86 -12.52 5.85
C LYS A 51 -3.17 -11.77 6.11
N ARG A 52 -4.28 -12.38 5.71
CA ARG A 52 -5.64 -11.88 5.97
C ARG A 52 -6.26 -12.74 7.06
N GLY A 53 -6.63 -12.14 8.18
CA GLY A 53 -7.20 -12.85 9.33
C GLY A 53 -6.64 -12.32 10.65
N ASN A 54 -7.09 -12.92 11.74
CA ASN A 54 -6.63 -12.58 13.08
C ASN A 54 -5.18 -13.07 13.28
N PHE A 55 -4.39 -12.32 14.05
CA PHE A 55 -3.08 -12.77 14.50
C PHE A 55 -3.23 -13.90 15.51
N SER A 56 -2.28 -14.83 15.51
CA SER A 56 -2.17 -15.81 16.59
C SER A 56 -1.78 -15.14 17.91
N GLN A 57 -2.02 -15.81 19.03
CA GLN A 57 -1.59 -15.30 20.33
C GLN A 57 -0.07 -15.08 20.41
N GLU A 58 0.70 -15.96 19.77
CA GLU A 58 2.16 -15.87 19.69
C GLU A 58 2.59 -14.65 18.86
N GLU A 59 1.95 -14.42 17.71
CA GLU A 59 2.20 -13.23 16.88
C GLU A 59 1.86 -11.95 17.65
N ALA A 60 0.74 -11.91 18.37
CA ALA A 60 0.34 -10.78 19.22
C ALA A 60 1.38 -10.48 20.32
N ASN A 61 1.84 -11.52 21.03
CA ASN A 61 2.86 -11.37 22.06
C ASN A 61 4.19 -10.86 21.48
N LEU A 62 4.58 -11.36 20.29
CA LEU A 62 5.76 -10.89 19.59
C LEU A 62 5.64 -9.40 19.21
N PHE A 63 4.47 -8.96 18.72
CA PHE A 63 4.25 -7.55 18.42
C PHE A 63 4.43 -6.66 19.65
N ILE A 64 3.87 -7.08 20.81
CA ILE A 64 4.00 -6.33 22.07
C ILE A 64 5.48 -6.25 22.47
N ASN A 65 6.19 -7.38 22.49
CA ASN A 65 7.60 -7.43 22.88
C ASN A 65 8.50 -6.56 21.98
N LEU A 66 8.28 -6.64 20.66
CA LEU A 66 9.01 -5.82 19.69
C LEU A 66 8.69 -4.34 19.86
N HIS A 67 7.42 -3.99 20.07
CA HIS A 67 7.00 -2.61 20.28
C HIS A 67 7.58 -2.03 21.56
N SER A 68 7.60 -2.79 22.67
CA SER A 68 8.24 -2.37 23.91
C SER A 68 9.74 -2.18 23.76
N SER A 69 10.39 -3.01 22.93
CA SER A 69 11.85 -2.95 22.73
C SER A 69 12.29 -1.86 21.76
N LEU A 70 11.50 -1.59 20.72
CA LEU A 70 11.87 -0.69 19.61
C LEU A 70 11.13 0.65 19.63
N GLY A 71 10.04 0.76 20.39
CA GLY A 71 9.16 1.92 20.44
C GLY A 71 8.30 2.10 19.19
N ASN A 72 7.44 3.12 19.21
CA ASN A 72 6.71 3.56 18.02
C ASN A 72 7.63 4.37 17.10
N LYS A 73 7.85 3.88 15.89
CA LYS A 73 8.44 4.62 14.78
C LYS A 73 7.45 4.74 13.63
#